data_AF-A0A8B3KRN2-F1
#
_entry.id   AF-A0A8B3KRN2-F1
#
_cell.length_a   1.000
_cell.length_b   1.000
_cell.length_c   1.000
_cell.angle_alpha   90.00
_cell.angle_beta   90.00
_cell.angle_gamma   90.00
#
_symmetry.space_group_name_H-M   'P 1'
#
loop_
_entity.id
_entity.type
_entity.pdbx_description
1 polymer ?
#
loop_
_entity_poly.entity_id
_entity_poly.type
_entity_poly.pdbx_seq_one_letter_code
_entity_poly.pdbx_strand_id
1 'polypeptide(L)'
;GLVLGAMYATGLTLTGLNFAILIGFFAGLISFIPYVGSLTGLVLAVGVAFVQFWPDWTMIVAVVCVFFVGQFIEGNILQPRLVGKSVGLHPVWLMFALFAFGALFGFVGLLIAVPASAAIAVLVRFAIARYLESPLYNGHATEPAPPLPADRGGGRRSQPRG
;
A
#
# COMPACT_ATOMS: atom_id res chain seq x y z
N GLY A 1 -9.84 -9.85 -1.08
CA GLY A 1 -11.00 -10.45 -1.76
C GLY A 1 -11.82 -11.40 -0.92
N LEU A 2 -11.27 -12.52 -0.43
CA LEU A 2 -12.04 -13.50 0.33
C LEU A 2 -12.76 -12.89 1.56
N VAL A 3 -12.07 -12.03 2.32
CA VAL A 3 -12.64 -11.33 3.48
C VAL A 3 -13.83 -10.45 3.10
N LEU A 4 -13.71 -9.68 2.01
CA LEU A 4 -14.81 -8.83 1.53
C LEU A 4 -15.99 -9.65 1.02
N GLY A 5 -15.73 -10.71 0.26
CA GLY A 5 -16.77 -11.58 -0.25
C GLY A 5 -17.55 -12.25 0.89
N ALA A 6 -16.84 -12.73 1.92
CA ALA A 6 -17.45 -13.27 3.12
C ALA A 6 -18.28 -12.21 3.87
N MET A 7 -17.73 -11.01 4.08
CA MET A 7 -18.42 -9.92 4.75
C MET A 7 -19.72 -9.52 4.03
N TYR A 8 -19.68 -9.37 2.70
CA TYR A 8 -20.88 -9.08 1.91
C TYR A 8 -21.85 -10.25 1.87
N ALA A 9 -21.37 -11.48 1.69
CA ALA A 9 -22.22 -12.67 1.73
C ALA A 9 -22.97 -12.76 3.06
N THR A 10 -22.28 -12.59 4.19
CA THR A 10 -22.91 -12.60 5.52
C THR A 10 -23.88 -11.43 5.68
N GLY A 11 -23.46 -10.20 5.36
CA GLY A 11 -24.31 -9.02 5.49
C GLY A 11 -25.59 -9.08 4.66
N LEU A 12 -25.50 -9.53 3.41
CA LEU A 12 -26.66 -9.70 2.51
C LEU A 12 -27.54 -10.89 2.91
N THR A 13 -26.96 -11.94 3.49
CA THR A 13 -27.76 -13.07 4.00
C THR A 13 -28.60 -12.63 5.20
N LEU A 14 -28.06 -11.75 6.05
CA LEU A 14 -28.78 -11.18 7.19
C LEU A 14 -29.97 -10.30 6.77
N THR A 15 -29.94 -9.69 5.58
CA THR A 15 -31.09 -8.95 5.04
C THR A 15 -32.14 -9.86 4.39
N GLY A 16 -31.90 -11.19 4.34
CA GLY A 16 -32.78 -12.14 3.67
C GLY A 16 -32.76 -12.05 2.14
N LEU A 17 -31.73 -11.44 1.55
CA LEU A 17 -31.62 -11.28 0.10
C LEU A 17 -31.34 -12.64 -0.56
N ASN A 18 -32.14 -13.01 -1.57
CA ASN A 18 -31.89 -14.18 -2.39
C ASN A 18 -30.56 -14.02 -3.13
N PHE A 19 -29.85 -15.13 -3.31
CA PHE A 19 -28.52 -15.14 -3.94
C PHE A 19 -27.46 -14.31 -3.20
N ALA A 20 -27.69 -13.88 -1.95
CA ALA A 20 -26.73 -13.12 -1.14
C ALA A 20 -25.31 -13.71 -1.15
N ILE A 21 -25.20 -15.03 -0.91
CA ILE A 21 -23.91 -15.74 -0.89
C ILE A 21 -23.24 -15.70 -2.27
N LEU A 22 -24.01 -15.89 -3.34
CA LEU A 22 -23.49 -15.88 -4.71
C LEU A 22 -22.99 -14.50 -5.10
N ILE A 23 -23.76 -13.45 -4.78
CA ILE A 23 -23.39 -12.06 -5.02
C ILE A 23 -22.14 -11.69 -4.23
N GLY A 24 -22.09 -12.04 -2.94
CA GLY A 24 -20.90 -11.84 -2.10
C GLY A 24 -19.68 -12.58 -2.63
N PHE A 25 -19.84 -13.82 -3.11
CA PHE A 25 -18.76 -14.59 -3.73
C PHE A 25 -18.20 -13.90 -4.98
N PHE A 26 -19.06 -13.47 -5.92
CA PHE A 26 -18.61 -12.75 -7.12
C PHE A 26 -17.97 -11.40 -6.79
N ALA A 27 -18.54 -10.64 -5.84
CA ALA A 27 -17.95 -9.40 -5.36
C ALA A 27 -16.54 -9.64 -4.79
N GLY A 28 -16.39 -10.70 -3.99
CA GLY A 28 -15.11 -11.14 -3.44
C GLY A 28 -14.11 -11.59 -4.52
N LEU A 29 -14.57 -12.30 -5.55
CA LEU A 29 -13.74 -12.77 -6.66
C LEU A 29 -13.19 -11.59 -7.50
N ILE A 30 -14.04 -10.60 -7.79
CA ILE A 30 -13.70 -9.43 -8.63
C ILE A 30 -12.88 -8.39 -7.85
N SER A 31 -12.91 -8.41 -6.51
CA SER A 31 -12.20 -7.44 -5.65
C SER A 31 -10.67 -7.47 -5.71
N PHE A 32 -10.07 -8.23 -6.64
CA PHE A 32 -8.66 -8.04 -7.01
C PHE A 32 -8.40 -6.60 -7.49
N ILE A 33 -9.40 -6.00 -8.15
CA ILE A 33 -9.39 -4.57 -8.47
C ILE A 33 -10.22 -3.85 -7.40
N PRO A 34 -9.60 -2.97 -6.58
CA PRO A 34 -10.30 -2.20 -5.57
C PRO A 34 -11.50 -1.45 -6.16
N TYR A 35 -12.58 -1.34 -5.38
CA TYR A 35 -13.86 -0.72 -5.76
C TYR A 35 -14.65 -1.43 -6.87
N VAL A 36 -14.00 -2.09 -7.83
CA VAL A 36 -14.71 -2.79 -8.91
C VAL A 36 -15.56 -3.90 -8.31
N GLY A 37 -14.98 -4.79 -7.50
CA GLY A 37 -15.72 -5.92 -6.91
C GLY A 37 -16.91 -5.50 -6.05
N SER A 38 -16.77 -4.44 -5.25
CA SER A 38 -17.86 -3.92 -4.44
C SER A 38 -18.93 -3.20 -5.27
N LEU A 39 -18.54 -2.47 -6.32
CA LEU A 39 -19.48 -1.82 -7.23
C LEU A 39 -20.31 -2.85 -8.02
N THR A 40 -19.68 -3.87 -8.61
CA THR A 40 -20.42 -4.93 -9.30
C THR A 40 -21.33 -5.69 -8.34
N GLY A 41 -20.84 -6.00 -7.13
CA GLY A 41 -21.65 -6.62 -6.09
C GLY A 41 -22.86 -5.77 -5.70
N LEU A 42 -22.68 -4.45 -5.55
CA LEU A 42 -23.76 -3.52 -5.21
C LEU A 42 -24.82 -3.48 -6.30
N VAL A 43 -24.41 -3.36 -7.57
CA VAL A 43 -25.34 -3.33 -8.70
C VAL A 43 -26.17 -4.61 -8.77
N LEU A 44 -25.53 -5.77 -8.61
CA LEU A 44 -26.21 -7.06 -8.59
C LEU A 44 -27.17 -7.18 -7.38
N ALA A 45 -26.71 -6.83 -6.18
CA ALA A 45 -27.50 -6.90 -4.96
C ALA A 45 -28.71 -5.96 -5.00
N VAL A 46 -28.53 -4.72 -5.42
CA VAL A 46 -29.61 -3.74 -5.54
C VAL A 46 -30.60 -4.16 -6.62
N GLY A 47 -30.13 -4.68 -7.76
CA GLY A 47 -31.01 -5.20 -8.80
C GLY A 47 -31.89 -6.34 -8.31
N VAL A 48 -31.31 -7.31 -7.59
CA VAL A 48 -32.07 -8.41 -6.98
C VAL A 48 -32.99 -7.90 -5.87
N ALA A 49 -32.52 -6.99 -5.01
CA ALA A 49 -33.29 -6.42 -3.91
C ALA A 49 -34.52 -5.66 -4.42
N PHE A 50 -34.39 -4.91 -5.52
CA PHE A 50 -35.50 -4.24 -6.17
C PHE A 50 -36.57 -5.23 -6.62
N VAL A 51 -36.18 -6.33 -7.26
CA VAL A 51 -37.16 -7.33 -7.72
C VAL A 51 -37.78 -8.09 -6.55
N GLN A 52 -36.99 -8.39 -5.52
CA GLN A 52 -37.41 -9.23 -4.39
C GLN A 52 -38.28 -8.49 -3.37
N PHE A 53 -37.88 -7.28 -2.98
CA PHE A 53 -38.48 -6.58 -1.85
C PHE A 53 -39.47 -5.49 -2.25
N TRP A 54 -39.59 -5.15 -3.54
CA TRP A 54 -40.53 -4.11 -3.96
C TRP A 54 -41.97 -4.43 -3.53
N PRO A 55 -42.72 -3.45 -2.98
CA PRO A 55 -42.42 -2.02 -2.83
C PRO A 55 -41.80 -1.61 -1.48
N ASP A 56 -41.33 -2.56 -0.67
CA ASP A 56 -40.67 -2.30 0.61
C ASP A 56 -39.26 -1.70 0.41
N TRP A 57 -39.21 -0.37 0.36
CA TRP A 57 -37.97 0.40 0.26
C TRP A 57 -37.03 0.21 1.44
N THR A 58 -37.53 -0.17 2.61
CA THR A 58 -36.74 -0.32 3.83
C THR A 58 -35.68 -1.42 3.66
N MET A 59 -36.06 -2.54 3.04
CA MET A 59 -35.12 -3.64 2.77
C MET A 59 -34.13 -3.32 1.65
N ILE A 60 -34.53 -2.56 0.63
CA ILE A 60 -33.63 -2.10 -0.44
C ILE A 60 -32.54 -1.19 0.15
N VAL A 61 -32.94 -0.26 1.03
CA VAL A 61 -32.00 0.61 1.75
C VAL A 61 -31.10 -0.21 2.67
N ALA A 62 -31.62 -1.23 3.36
CA ALA A 62 -30.81 -2.12 4.19
C ALA A 62 -29.69 -2.82 3.39
N VAL A 63 -29.99 -3.30 2.18
CA VAL A 63 -29.00 -3.90 1.26
C VAL A 63 -27.92 -2.90 0.87
N VAL A 64 -28.29 -1.67 0.51
CA VAL A 64 -27.32 -0.60 0.20
C VAL A 64 -26.46 -0.27 1.43
N CYS A 65 -27.06 -0.22 2.62
CA CYS A 65 -26.36 0.01 3.87
C CYS A 65 -25.31 -1.06 4.16
N VAL A 66 -25.56 -2.34 3.84
CA VAL A 66 -24.55 -3.41 3.99
C VAL A 66 -23.29 -3.10 3.17
N PHE A 67 -23.45 -2.67 1.92
CA PHE A 67 -22.31 -2.28 1.08
C PHE A 67 -21.60 -1.03 1.61
N PHE A 68 -22.35 -0.03 2.08
CA PHE A 68 -21.77 1.17 2.68
C PHE A 68 -20.94 0.85 3.92
N VAL A 69 -21.46 0.02 4.84
CA VAL A 69 -20.73 -0.43 6.03
C VAL A 69 -19.49 -1.22 5.62
N GLY A 70 -19.62 -2.11 4.65
CA GLY A 70 -18.48 -2.87 4.14
C GLY A 70 -17.41 -1.99 3.51
N GLN A 71 -17.77 -0.99 2.70
CA GLN A 71 -16.84 0.00 2.14
C GLN A 71 -16.18 0.83 3.23
N PHE A 72 -16.93 1.22 4.26
CA PHE A 72 -16.39 1.98 5.39
C PHE A 72 -15.33 1.17 6.15
N ILE A 73 -15.60 -0.10 6.43
CA ILE A 73 -14.65 -1.02 7.06
C ILE A 73 -13.45 -1.26 6.14
N GLU A 74 -13.69 -1.42 4.84
CA GLU A 74 -12.65 -1.60 3.83
C GLU A 74 -11.68 -0.42 3.81
N GLY A 75 -12.19 0.80 3.62
CA GLY A 75 -11.39 2.01 3.48
C GLY A 75 -10.71 2.47 4.77
N ASN A 76 -11.39 2.36 5.92
CA ASN A 76 -10.88 2.91 7.18
C ASN A 76 -10.07 1.92 8.02
N ILE A 77 -10.25 0.60 7.83
CA ILE A 77 -9.61 -0.41 8.68
C ILE A 77 -8.77 -1.37 7.85
N LEU A 78 -9.36 -2.00 6.84
CA LEU A 78 -8.66 -3.03 6.05
C LEU A 78 -7.54 -2.42 5.22
N GLN A 79 -7.81 -1.37 4.45
CA GLN A 79 -6.78 -0.69 3.64
C GLN A 79 -5.58 -0.25 4.49
N PRO A 80 -5.72 0.50 5.60
CA PRO A 80 -4.55 0.92 6.37
C PRO A 80 -3.85 -0.23 7.12
N ARG A 81 -4.55 -1.32 7.47
CA ARG A 81 -3.90 -2.50 8.07
C ARG A 81 -3.18 -3.37 7.06
N LEU A 82 -3.71 -3.49 5.84
CA LEU A 82 -3.08 -4.23 4.74
C LEU A 82 -1.91 -3.46 4.13
N VAL A 83 -2.03 -2.13 4.03
CA VAL A 83 -1.05 -1.21 3.44
C VAL A 83 -0.26 -0.49 4.55
N GLY A 84 -0.08 -1.16 5.70
CA GLY A 84 0.50 -0.65 6.94
C GLY A 84 1.51 0.49 6.79
N LYS A 85 1.21 1.63 7.43
CA LYS A 85 2.03 2.85 7.56
C LYS A 85 2.75 3.21 6.26
N SER A 86 2.06 3.97 5.42
CA SER A 86 2.61 4.85 4.39
C SER A 86 3.93 4.36 3.80
N VAL A 87 3.86 3.61 2.71
CA VAL A 87 4.89 3.70 1.68
C VAL A 87 5.00 5.20 1.42
N GLY A 88 5.98 5.88 2.02
CA GLY A 88 6.11 7.34 2.05
C GLY A 88 6.50 7.90 0.69
N LEU A 89 5.74 7.50 -0.32
CA LEU A 89 5.74 8.02 -1.66
C LEU A 89 5.08 9.37 -1.59
N HIS A 90 5.89 10.40 -1.79
CA HIS A 90 5.38 11.73 -2.03
C HIS A 90 4.37 11.66 -3.20
N PRO A 91 3.17 12.27 -3.11
CA PRO A 91 2.13 12.21 -4.14
C PRO A 91 2.62 12.50 -5.57
N VAL A 92 3.67 13.29 -5.69
CA VAL A 92 4.39 13.60 -6.94
C VAL A 92 4.89 12.34 -7.66
N TRP A 93 5.43 11.34 -6.97
CA TRP A 93 5.90 10.10 -7.59
C TRP A 93 4.78 9.28 -8.22
N LEU A 94 3.60 9.29 -7.58
CA LEU A 94 2.39 8.67 -8.14
C LEU A 94 1.94 9.38 -9.41
N MET A 95 2.00 10.71 -9.45
CA MET A 95 1.67 11.47 -10.66
C MET A 95 2.62 11.14 -11.81
N PHE A 96 3.92 11.07 -11.56
CA PHE A 96 4.90 10.66 -12.57
C PHE A 96 4.65 9.23 -13.07
N ALA A 97 4.32 8.29 -12.18
CA ALA A 97 3.98 6.94 -12.59
C ALA A 97 2.72 6.92 -13.47
N LEU A 98 1.66 7.65 -13.11
CA LEU A 98 0.46 7.74 -13.93
C LEU A 98 0.76 8.30 -15.32
N PHE A 99 1.56 9.36 -15.42
CA PHE A 99 1.94 9.93 -16.72
C PHE A 99 2.82 8.98 -17.54
N ALA A 100 3.83 8.36 -16.91
CA ALA A 100 4.74 7.45 -17.59
C ALA A 100 4.03 6.19 -18.11
N PHE A 101 3.28 5.50 -17.24
CA PHE A 101 2.54 4.30 -17.63
C PHE A 101 1.37 4.63 -18.55
N GLY A 102 0.69 5.76 -18.32
CA GLY A 102 -0.36 6.25 -19.22
C GLY A 102 0.15 6.58 -20.62
N ALA A 103 1.35 7.15 -20.75
CA ALA A 103 1.97 7.41 -22.05
C ALA A 103 2.47 6.13 -22.73
N LEU A 104 3.00 5.16 -21.97
CA LEU A 104 3.56 3.91 -22.52
C LEU A 104 2.49 2.89 -22.94
N PHE A 105 1.44 2.74 -22.13
CA PHE A 105 0.46 1.65 -22.28
C PHE A 105 -1.00 2.16 -22.32
N GLY A 106 -1.21 3.48 -22.43
CA GLY A 106 -2.55 4.08 -22.48
C GLY A 106 -3.36 3.83 -21.20
N PHE A 107 -4.65 3.55 -21.37
CA PHE A 107 -5.58 3.27 -20.26
C PHE A 107 -5.16 2.08 -19.40
N VAL A 108 -4.65 1.00 -20.02
CA VAL A 108 -4.15 -0.17 -19.29
C VAL A 108 -2.96 0.20 -18.40
N GLY A 109 -2.11 1.11 -18.89
CA GLY A 109 -1.03 1.69 -18.11
C GLY A 109 -1.51 2.41 -16.87
N LEU A 110 -2.58 3.21 -16.97
CA LEU A 110 -3.17 3.90 -15.83
C LEU A 110 -3.71 2.93 -14.76
N LEU A 111 -4.33 1.82 -15.17
CA LEU A 111 -4.85 0.80 -14.24
C LEU A 111 -3.72 0.14 -13.42
N ILE A 112 -2.56 -0.07 -14.04
CA ILE A 112 -1.43 -0.78 -13.43
C ILE A 112 -0.43 0.18 -12.76
N ALA A 113 -0.51 1.48 -13.06
CA ALA A 113 0.44 2.50 -12.59
C ALA A 113 0.56 2.53 -11.05
N VAL A 114 -0.56 2.46 -10.33
CA VAL A 114 -0.59 2.55 -8.86
C VAL A 114 0.12 1.35 -8.20
N PRO A 115 -0.26 0.09 -8.47
CA PRO A 115 0.42 -1.06 -7.88
C PRO A 115 1.87 -1.19 -8.34
N ALA A 116 2.18 -0.90 -9.60
CA ALA A 116 3.55 -0.93 -10.11
C ALA A 116 4.43 0.12 -9.43
N SER A 117 3.94 1.36 -9.28
CA SER A 117 4.65 2.42 -8.57
C SER A 117 4.91 2.06 -7.10
N ALA A 118 3.94 1.44 -6.43
CA ALA A 118 4.11 0.96 -5.06
C ALA A 118 5.22 -0.11 -4.97
N ALA A 119 5.21 -1.09 -5.89
CA ALA A 119 6.22 -2.14 -5.94
C ALA A 119 7.63 -1.57 -6.19
N ILE A 120 7.77 -0.68 -7.17
CA ILE A 120 9.05 -0.01 -7.48
C ILE A 120 9.56 0.77 -6.27
N ALA A 121 8.68 1.51 -5.59
CA ALA A 121 9.06 2.29 -4.42
C ALA A 121 9.60 1.44 -3.27
N VAL A 122 8.97 0.27 -3.04
CA VAL A 122 9.44 -0.69 -2.04
C VAL A 122 10.81 -1.24 -2.43
N LEU A 123 11.00 -1.62 -3.69
CA LEU A 123 12.28 -2.12 -4.21
C LEU A 123 13.40 -1.08 -4.08
N VAL A 124 13.14 0.17 -4.48
CA VAL A 124 14.12 1.27 -4.39
C VAL A 124 14.50 1.53 -2.94
N ARG A 125 13.51 1.61 -2.03
CA ARG A 125 13.77 1.80 -0.60
C ARG A 125 14.61 0.66 -0.02
N PHE A 126 14.29 -0.57 -0.39
CA PHE A 126 15.05 -1.75 0.03
C PHE A 126 16.47 -1.72 -0.52
N ALA A 127 16.65 -1.38 -1.80
CA ALA A 127 17.96 -1.26 -2.43
C ALA A 127 18.83 -0.18 -1.77
N ILE A 128 18.26 1.00 -1.47
CA ILE A 128 18.97 2.08 -0.78
C ILE A 128 19.38 1.65 0.63
N ALA A 129 18.48 1.03 1.39
CA ALA A 129 18.79 0.53 2.73
C ALA A 129 19.95 -0.48 2.69
N ARG A 130 19.91 -1.44 1.76
CA ARG A 130 20.98 -2.42 1.56
C ARG A 130 22.29 -1.79 1.08
N TYR A 131 22.24 -0.74 0.26
CA TYR A 131 23.42 -0.02 -0.21
C TYR A 131 24.12 0.72 0.93
N LEU A 132 23.37 1.41 1.79
CA LEU A 132 23.92 2.14 2.95
C LEU A 132 24.52 1.20 4.00
N GLU A 133 23.99 -0.01 4.16
CA GLU A 133 24.57 -1.04 5.03
C GLU A 133 25.78 -1.76 4.41
N SER A 134 26.00 -1.61 3.09
CA SER A 134 27.05 -2.33 2.40
C SER A 134 28.46 -1.81 2.75
N PRO A 135 29.49 -2.67 2.73
CA PRO A 135 30.89 -2.27 2.94
C PRO A 135 31.40 -1.24 1.92
N LEU A 136 30.73 -1.09 0.77
CA LEU A 136 31.04 -0.09 -0.25
C LEU A 136 30.72 1.35 0.21
N TYR A 137 29.72 1.53 1.08
CA TYR A 137 29.39 2.83 1.66
C TYR A 137 30.14 3.08 2.97
N ASN A 138 30.32 2.06 3.82
CA ASN A 138 31.13 2.14 5.04
C ASN A 138 32.65 2.05 4.80
N GLY A 139 33.10 2.36 3.57
CA GLY A 139 34.49 2.25 3.16
C GLY A 139 35.44 3.01 4.09
N HIS A 140 36.34 2.28 4.74
CA HIS A 140 37.60 2.78 5.31
C HIS A 140 37.54 3.83 6.43
N ALA A 141 36.60 3.75 7.38
CA ALA A 141 36.65 4.58 8.60
C ALA A 141 37.43 3.95 9.78
N THR A 142 38.07 2.77 9.59
CA THR A 142 38.75 2.03 10.67
C THR A 142 40.24 1.82 10.44
N GLU A 143 40.91 2.68 9.69
CA GLU A 143 42.38 2.77 9.82
C GLU A 143 42.66 3.91 10.80
N PRO A 144 43.01 3.62 12.08
CA PRO A 144 43.44 4.66 12.99
C PRO A 144 44.58 5.40 12.31
N ALA A 145 44.46 6.73 12.22
CA ALA A 145 45.51 7.57 11.65
C ALA A 145 46.87 7.13 12.22
N PRO A 146 47.89 6.85 11.38
CA PRO A 146 49.18 6.41 11.85
C PRO A 146 49.67 7.34 12.96
N PRO A 147 50.20 6.82 14.09
CA PRO A 147 50.72 7.67 15.14
C PRO A 147 51.73 8.65 14.53
N LEU A 148 51.45 9.95 14.71
CA LEU A 148 52.33 11.01 14.23
C LEU A 148 53.77 10.70 14.67
N PRO A 149 54.76 10.79 13.77
CA PRO A 149 56.15 10.57 14.14
C PRO A 149 56.49 11.44 15.34
N ALA A 150 56.92 10.81 16.44
CA ALA A 150 57.38 11.53 17.61
C ALA A 150 58.47 12.51 17.16
N ASP A 151 58.23 13.79 17.42
CA ASP A 151 59.12 14.90 17.12
C ASP A 151 60.55 14.57 17.59
N ARG A 152 61.39 14.14 16.65
CA ARG A 152 62.83 13.99 16.84
C ARG A 152 63.49 15.28 16.41
N GLY A 153 63.36 16.34 17.22
CA GLY A 153 64.12 17.55 16.94
C GLY A 153 63.84 18.75 17.84
N GLY A 154 64.58 18.87 18.96
CA GLY A 154 64.79 20.21 19.53
C GLY A 154 65.10 20.32 21.02
N GLY A 155 66.17 19.69 21.50
CA GLY A 155 66.60 19.80 22.91
C GLY A 155 68.05 20.22 23.11
N ARG A 156 68.64 20.97 22.15
CA ARG A 156 69.96 21.60 22.33
C ARG A 156 69.77 22.91 23.09
N ARG A 157 69.74 22.91 24.42
CA ARG A 157 69.92 24.13 25.22
C ARG A 157 70.70 23.88 26.52
N SER A 158 71.90 24.47 26.50
CA SER A 158 72.61 25.14 27.60
C SER A 158 72.99 24.31 28.84
N GLN A 159 74.22 23.80 28.74
CA GLN A 159 75.17 23.59 29.81
C GLN A 159 75.42 24.89 30.61
N PRO A 160 75.39 24.90 31.96
CA PRO A 160 76.05 25.92 32.75
C PRO A 160 77.43 25.42 33.19
N ARG A 161 78.49 26.06 32.69
CA ARG A 161 79.84 25.98 33.30
C ARG A 161 79.91 27.01 34.42
N GLY A 162 80.34 26.55 35.60
CA GLY A 162 80.87 27.42 36.65
C GLY A 162 82.27 27.92 36.35
#